data_AF-A0A449BC53-F1
#
_entry.id   AF-A0A449BC53-F1
#
_cell.length_a   1.000
_cell.length_b   1.000
_cell.length_c   1.000
_cell.angle_alpha   90.00
_cell.angle_beta   90.00
_cell.angle_gamma   90.00
#
_symmetry.space_group_name_H-M   'P 1'
#
loop_
_entity.id
_entity.type
_entity.pdbx_description
1 polymer ?
#
loop_
_entity_poly.entity_id
_entity_poly.type
_entity_poly.pdbx_seq_one_letter_code
_entity_poly.pdbx_strand_id
1 'polypeptide(L)'
;MKLEIIYKNINEKLEKLNFEEIWPNFKKYKFAIYSSKEVCINGEIIPYNESFIGNTAIKYQDELIAIWNYEMDPVYDIDILTASLVHEMFHCFQMENGEARYPNDLEILMYPNELSNYQAKLNENKVLVDSLNGNKKLDLFVSIRNYRYKLIGTNIINEYKTETIEGTAEYVFLVALKQLSNDKYLERVLIYKENIINMNLIFDIRRISYYVGALYYLLLDQNGIDFKSFSFKSKRTVYELIKRNEVESYDNLVIDSELKVIFNELVLKRKMKVNVFKKLEKTDLNTKYQIKGYDPMNMFMYNEYIFCSHFILIGNEKENIYINQPVMLEIEKENGIKVIRYFK
;
A
#
# COMPACT_ATOMS: atom_id res chain seq x y z
N MET A 1 -20.60 -7.56 17.41
CA MET A 1 -21.66 -6.53 17.44
C MET A 1 -22.48 -6.65 16.17
N LYS A 2 -23.77 -6.27 16.19
CA LYS A 2 -24.57 -6.21 14.96
C LYS A 2 -24.04 -5.11 14.05
N LEU A 3 -24.03 -5.32 12.72
CA LEU A 3 -23.50 -4.36 11.76
C LEU A 3 -24.19 -2.99 11.86
N GLU A 4 -25.50 -2.95 12.10
CA GLU A 4 -26.27 -1.70 12.29
C GLU A 4 -25.74 -0.83 13.44
N ILE A 5 -25.33 -1.46 14.55
CA ILE A 5 -24.79 -0.75 15.72
C ILE A 5 -23.41 -0.18 15.39
N ILE A 6 -22.57 -0.97 14.70
CA ILE A 6 -21.25 -0.52 14.25
C ILE A 6 -21.41 0.65 13.29
N TYR A 7 -22.28 0.51 12.28
CA TYR A 7 -22.60 1.55 11.32
C TYR A 7 -23.06 2.84 12.00
N LYS A 8 -24.01 2.74 12.94
CA LYS A 8 -24.52 3.89 13.68
C LYS A 8 -23.41 4.61 14.45
N ASN A 9 -22.59 3.87 15.20
CA ASN A 9 -21.50 4.44 15.99
C ASN A 9 -20.46 5.16 15.12
N ILE A 10 -20.10 4.56 13.97
CA ILE A 10 -19.22 5.18 12.98
C ILE A 10 -19.86 6.45 12.43
N ASN A 11 -21.13 6.37 12.03
CA ASN A 11 -21.84 7.51 11.44
C ASN A 11 -21.85 8.70 12.42
N GLU A 12 -22.15 8.47 13.70
CA GLU A 12 -22.11 9.49 14.75
C GLU A 12 -20.72 10.12 14.96
N LYS A 13 -19.64 9.37 14.72
CA LYS A 13 -18.26 9.88 14.78
C LYS A 13 -17.90 10.68 13.54
N LEU A 14 -18.27 10.19 12.35
CA LEU A 14 -18.06 10.89 11.08
C LEU A 14 -18.75 12.26 11.04
N GLU A 15 -19.95 12.40 11.61
CA GLU A 15 -20.65 13.70 11.70
C GLU A 15 -19.90 14.76 12.54
N LYS A 16 -18.91 14.35 13.35
CA LYS A 16 -18.11 15.26 14.18
C LYS A 16 -16.80 15.67 13.53
N LEU A 17 -16.42 15.03 12.42
CA LEU A 17 -15.17 15.32 11.73
C LEU A 17 -15.29 16.58 10.87
N ASN A 18 -14.23 17.39 10.88
CA ASN A 18 -14.07 18.46 9.91
C ASN A 18 -13.25 17.95 8.72
N PHE A 19 -13.93 17.52 7.65
CA PHE A 19 -13.29 16.97 6.45
C PHE A 19 -12.44 18.01 5.69
N GLU A 20 -12.83 19.28 5.72
CA GLU A 20 -12.09 20.37 5.06
C GLU A 20 -10.72 20.60 5.72
N GLU A 21 -10.63 20.43 7.05
CA GLU A 21 -9.36 20.48 7.78
C GLU A 21 -8.47 19.26 7.52
N ILE A 22 -9.06 18.11 7.17
CA ILE A 22 -8.30 16.90 6.79
C ILE A 22 -7.62 17.14 5.44
N TRP A 23 -8.41 17.49 4.42
CA TRP A 23 -7.93 17.81 3.09
C TRP A 23 -8.86 18.81 2.39
N PRO A 24 -8.34 19.84 1.68
CA PRO A 24 -9.18 20.83 1.03
C PRO A 24 -10.20 20.24 0.04
N ASN A 25 -11.47 20.65 0.15
CA ASN A 25 -12.62 20.13 -0.59
C ASN A 25 -12.97 18.66 -0.34
N PHE A 26 -12.32 17.99 0.62
CA PHE A 26 -12.70 16.64 0.99
C PHE A 26 -14.04 16.66 1.75
N LYS A 27 -14.90 15.71 1.41
CA LYS A 27 -16.25 15.57 1.98
C LYS A 27 -16.44 14.16 2.51
N LYS A 28 -17.44 13.99 3.37
CA LYS A 28 -17.92 12.67 3.75
C LYS A 28 -18.52 11.95 2.54
N TYR A 29 -18.03 10.75 2.24
CA TYR A 29 -18.65 9.85 1.26
C TYR A 29 -19.61 8.89 1.97
N LYS A 30 -20.53 8.27 1.22
CA LYS A 30 -21.32 7.16 1.76
C LYS A 30 -20.38 5.98 2.04
N PHE A 31 -20.79 5.12 2.96
CA PHE A 31 -20.02 3.94 3.30
C PHE A 31 -20.91 2.74 3.59
N ALA A 32 -20.30 1.55 3.59
CA ALA A 32 -20.92 0.33 4.05
C ALA A 32 -19.95 -0.49 4.91
N ILE A 33 -20.51 -1.16 5.92
CA ILE A 33 -19.82 -2.21 6.67
C ILE A 33 -20.46 -3.53 6.30
N TYR A 34 -19.67 -4.56 6.01
CA TYR A 34 -20.23 -5.83 5.55
C TYR A 34 -19.51 -7.06 6.10
N SER A 35 -20.14 -8.21 5.85
CA SER A 35 -19.68 -9.57 6.16
C SER A 35 -19.93 -10.48 4.96
N SER A 36 -19.61 -11.77 5.08
CA SER A 36 -19.93 -12.78 4.08
C SER A 36 -21.43 -13.01 3.83
N LYS A 37 -22.32 -12.45 4.68
CA LYS A 37 -23.77 -12.69 4.62
C LYS A 37 -24.60 -11.44 4.35
N GLU A 38 -24.18 -10.31 4.90
CA GLU A 38 -24.96 -9.09 4.94
C GLU A 38 -24.08 -7.85 4.79
N VAL A 39 -24.67 -6.79 4.25
CA VAL A 39 -24.09 -5.45 4.08
C VAL A 39 -24.98 -4.47 4.82
N CYS A 40 -24.40 -3.62 5.67
CA CYS A 40 -25.06 -2.48 6.27
C CYS A 40 -24.66 -1.21 5.52
N ILE A 41 -25.63 -0.60 4.82
CA ILE A 41 -25.46 0.63 4.04
C ILE A 41 -26.61 1.58 4.34
N ASN A 42 -26.32 2.86 4.58
CA ASN A 42 -27.32 3.85 5.03
C ASN A 42 -28.10 3.42 6.30
N GLY A 43 -27.52 2.54 7.12
CA GLY A 43 -28.17 1.98 8.31
C GLY A 43 -29.14 0.84 8.03
N GLU A 44 -29.34 0.44 6.77
CA GLU A 44 -30.18 -0.68 6.38
C GLU A 44 -29.34 -1.94 6.11
N ILE A 45 -29.89 -3.10 6.46
CA ILE A 45 -29.28 -4.40 6.16
C ILE A 45 -29.83 -4.94 4.85
N ILE A 46 -28.92 -5.26 3.94
CA ILE A 46 -29.20 -5.97 2.69
C ILE A 46 -28.37 -7.25 2.62
N PRO A 47 -28.80 -8.26 1.85
CA PRO A 47 -27.98 -9.44 1.57
C PRO A 47 -26.64 -9.06 0.94
N TYR A 48 -25.60 -9.81 1.28
CA TYR A 48 -24.31 -9.72 0.59
C TYR A 48 -24.47 -9.90 -0.92
N ASN A 49 -23.69 -9.15 -1.69
CA ASN A 49 -23.53 -9.37 -3.12
C ASN A 49 -22.05 -9.19 -3.51
N GLU A 50 -21.68 -9.79 -4.64
CA GLU A 50 -20.29 -9.90 -5.12
C GLU A 50 -19.63 -8.56 -5.47
N SER A 51 -20.36 -7.44 -5.48
CA SER A 51 -19.76 -6.11 -5.67
C SER A 51 -18.98 -5.63 -4.44
N PHE A 52 -19.18 -6.24 -3.26
CA PHE A 52 -18.52 -5.89 -2.01
C PHE A 52 -17.32 -6.81 -1.76
N ILE A 53 -16.13 -6.40 -2.18
CA ILE A 53 -14.89 -7.19 -2.06
C ILE A 53 -13.75 -6.31 -1.56
N GLY A 54 -13.09 -6.74 -0.48
CA GLY A 54 -12.00 -6.02 0.16
C GLY A 54 -12.43 -4.83 1.03
N ASN A 55 -11.44 -4.11 1.52
CA ASN A 55 -11.59 -2.78 2.11
C ASN A 55 -11.11 -1.79 1.04
N THR A 56 -12.02 -1.01 0.47
CA THR A 56 -11.71 -0.14 -0.68
C THR A 56 -12.82 0.90 -0.94
N ALA A 57 -12.64 1.71 -1.99
CA ALA A 57 -13.68 2.49 -2.63
C ALA A 57 -14.28 1.74 -3.83
N ILE A 58 -15.62 1.69 -3.93
CA ILE A 58 -16.33 1.09 -5.07
C ILE A 58 -17.38 2.03 -5.65
N LYS A 59 -17.79 1.77 -6.90
CA LYS A 59 -18.98 2.39 -7.49
C LYS A 59 -20.20 1.50 -7.25
N TYR A 60 -21.15 1.95 -6.42
CA TYR A 60 -22.39 1.25 -6.11
C TYR A 60 -23.58 2.17 -6.40
N GLN A 61 -24.54 1.71 -7.21
CA GLN A 61 -25.71 2.49 -7.63
C GLN A 61 -25.36 3.89 -8.16
N ASP A 62 -24.34 3.95 -9.03
CA ASP A 62 -23.79 5.17 -9.63
C ASP A 62 -23.07 6.15 -8.70
N GLU A 63 -22.86 5.78 -7.43
CA GLU A 63 -22.14 6.59 -6.45
C GLU A 63 -20.85 5.92 -5.98
N LEU A 64 -19.84 6.72 -5.64
CA LEU A 64 -18.63 6.24 -4.98
C LEU A 64 -18.87 6.08 -3.48
N ILE A 65 -18.62 4.87 -2.97
CA ILE A 65 -18.78 4.55 -1.55
C ILE A 65 -17.53 3.84 -1.00
N ALA A 66 -17.23 4.10 0.26
CA ALA A 66 -16.21 3.37 1.03
C ALA A 66 -16.80 2.07 1.59
N ILE A 67 -16.09 0.94 1.48
CA ILE A 67 -16.55 -0.34 2.02
C ILE A 67 -15.52 -0.94 2.97
N TRP A 68 -16.01 -1.59 4.03
CA TRP A 68 -15.18 -2.29 5.00
C TRP A 68 -15.75 -3.66 5.36
N ASN A 69 -14.96 -4.70 5.16
CA ASN A 69 -15.30 -6.07 5.54
C ASN A 69 -14.96 -6.31 7.01
N TYR A 70 -15.95 -6.15 7.89
CA TYR A 70 -15.77 -6.29 9.33
C TYR A 70 -15.53 -7.74 9.77
N GLU A 71 -15.98 -8.73 8.99
CA GLU A 71 -15.70 -10.14 9.28
C GLU A 71 -14.25 -10.51 8.97
N MET A 72 -13.73 -10.03 7.84
CA MET A 72 -12.36 -10.32 7.40
C MET A 72 -11.32 -9.49 8.15
N ASP A 73 -11.62 -8.23 8.47
CA ASP A 73 -10.71 -7.30 9.15
C ASP A 73 -11.43 -6.60 10.33
N PRO A 74 -11.62 -7.31 11.46
CA PRO A 74 -12.34 -6.79 12.61
C PRO A 74 -11.51 -5.73 13.35
N VAL A 75 -12.02 -4.50 13.37
CA VAL A 75 -11.46 -3.39 14.17
C VAL A 75 -12.45 -3.04 15.28
N TYR A 76 -12.12 -3.44 16.50
CA TYR A 76 -13.01 -3.27 17.66
C TYR A 76 -13.08 -1.84 18.18
N ASP A 77 -11.99 -1.07 18.01
CA ASP A 77 -11.96 0.31 18.40
C ASP A 77 -12.67 1.17 17.35
N ILE A 78 -13.80 1.79 17.74
CA ILE A 78 -14.63 2.56 16.83
C ILE A 78 -13.90 3.80 16.28
N ASP A 79 -12.97 4.41 17.01
CA ASP A 79 -12.24 5.57 16.47
C ASP A 79 -11.25 5.12 15.39
N ILE A 80 -10.58 3.98 15.60
CA ILE A 80 -9.68 3.39 14.59
C ILE A 80 -10.48 2.95 13.37
N LEU A 81 -11.60 2.25 13.55
CA LEU A 81 -12.45 1.81 12.44
C LEU A 81 -13.03 3.01 11.66
N THR A 82 -13.42 4.07 12.36
CA THR A 82 -13.89 5.30 11.72
C THR A 82 -12.78 5.94 10.90
N ALA A 83 -11.57 6.08 11.45
CA ALA A 83 -10.42 6.59 10.69
C ALA A 83 -10.06 5.70 9.49
N SER A 84 -10.16 4.37 9.64
CA SER A 84 -9.98 3.41 8.55
C SER A 84 -11.01 3.62 7.43
N LEU A 85 -12.27 3.90 7.76
CA LEU A 85 -13.23 4.26 6.73
C LEU A 85 -12.93 5.62 6.08
N VAL A 86 -12.39 6.59 6.82
CA VAL A 86 -11.99 7.88 6.23
C VAL A 86 -10.85 7.69 5.22
N HIS A 87 -9.94 6.74 5.43
CA HIS A 87 -8.97 6.30 4.43
C HIS A 87 -9.67 5.84 3.15
N GLU A 88 -10.64 4.93 3.25
CA GLU A 88 -11.38 4.44 2.08
C GLU A 88 -12.24 5.52 1.40
N MET A 89 -12.79 6.46 2.18
CA MET A 89 -13.47 7.65 1.65
C MET A 89 -12.49 8.54 0.88
N PHE A 90 -11.22 8.58 1.28
CA PHE A 90 -10.21 9.33 0.55
C PHE A 90 -9.88 8.71 -0.81
N HIS A 91 -9.95 7.38 -0.94
CA HIS A 91 -9.89 6.76 -2.26
C HIS A 91 -11.08 7.15 -3.15
N CYS A 92 -12.29 7.30 -2.58
CA CYS A 92 -13.43 7.88 -3.33
C CYS A 92 -13.11 9.29 -3.82
N PHE A 93 -12.50 10.13 -2.96
CA PHE A 93 -12.07 11.48 -3.32
C PHE A 93 -10.98 11.50 -4.40
N GLN A 94 -9.97 10.65 -4.29
CA GLN A 94 -8.94 10.48 -5.32
C GLN A 94 -9.56 10.11 -6.68
N MET A 95 -10.49 9.15 -6.70
CA MET A 95 -11.20 8.72 -7.91
C MET A 95 -12.06 9.85 -8.50
N GLU A 96 -12.85 10.55 -7.67
CA GLU A 96 -13.69 11.68 -8.10
C GLU A 96 -12.85 12.80 -8.73
N ASN A 97 -11.63 13.00 -8.24
CA ASN A 97 -10.69 14.02 -8.74
C ASN A 97 -9.79 13.55 -9.90
N GLY A 98 -9.94 12.29 -10.34
CA GLY A 98 -9.20 11.75 -11.48
C GLY A 98 -7.74 11.43 -11.18
N GLU A 99 -7.45 10.96 -9.97
CA GLU A 99 -6.15 10.38 -9.63
C GLU A 99 -5.77 9.26 -10.61
N ALA A 100 -4.51 9.26 -11.05
CA ALA A 100 -4.03 8.34 -12.09
C ALA A 100 -2.64 7.76 -11.77
N ARG A 101 -2.04 8.12 -10.63
CA ARG A 101 -0.67 7.75 -10.25
C ARG A 101 -0.60 6.39 -9.55
N TYR A 102 -1.49 5.47 -9.90
CA TYR A 102 -1.53 4.12 -9.33
C TYR A 102 -0.22 3.35 -9.59
N PRO A 103 0.34 2.67 -8.58
CA PRO A 103 1.52 1.84 -8.76
C PRO A 103 1.20 0.64 -9.64
N ASN A 104 2.21 0.13 -10.36
CA ASN A 104 2.12 -1.19 -10.97
C ASN A 104 2.65 -2.22 -9.96
N ASP A 105 1.77 -2.95 -9.28
CA ASP A 105 2.21 -3.90 -8.24
C ASP A 105 3.08 -5.03 -8.82
N LEU A 106 2.85 -5.44 -10.07
CA LEU A 106 3.69 -6.46 -10.71
C LEU A 106 5.11 -5.95 -10.96
N GLU A 107 5.28 -4.65 -11.24
CA GLU A 107 6.62 -4.03 -11.28
C GLU A 107 7.24 -3.91 -9.89
N ILE A 108 6.44 -3.70 -8.84
CA ILE A 108 6.92 -3.77 -7.43
C ILE A 108 7.38 -5.19 -7.08
N LEU A 109 6.75 -6.25 -7.61
CA LEU A 109 7.26 -7.62 -7.41
C LEU A 109 8.62 -7.84 -8.07
N MET A 110 8.93 -7.08 -9.13
CA MET A 110 10.22 -7.09 -9.83
C MET A 110 11.24 -6.12 -9.23
N TYR A 111 10.95 -5.56 -8.06
CA TYR A 111 11.83 -4.61 -7.40
C TYR A 111 13.23 -5.22 -7.17
N PRO A 112 14.33 -4.50 -7.47
CA PRO A 112 15.66 -5.10 -7.48
C PRO A 112 16.04 -5.67 -6.13
N ASN A 113 16.48 -6.92 -6.12
CA ASN A 113 16.91 -7.62 -4.91
C ASN A 113 18.34 -7.23 -4.53
N GLU A 114 18.56 -5.93 -4.31
CA GLU A 114 19.87 -5.31 -4.10
C GLU A 114 20.03 -4.88 -2.63
N LEU A 115 20.92 -5.55 -1.88
CA LEU A 115 21.13 -5.27 -0.45
C LEU A 115 21.51 -3.80 -0.19
N SER A 116 22.32 -3.21 -1.07
CA SER A 116 22.71 -1.80 -0.97
C SER A 116 21.51 -0.84 -1.04
N ASN A 117 20.48 -1.18 -1.83
CA ASN A 117 19.25 -0.38 -1.90
C ASN A 117 18.42 -0.52 -0.62
N TYR A 118 18.29 -1.73 -0.07
CA TYR A 118 17.57 -1.92 1.19
C TYR A 118 18.27 -1.23 2.36
N GLN A 119 19.61 -1.24 2.39
CA GLN A 119 20.37 -0.47 3.37
C GLN A 119 20.13 1.04 3.21
N ALA A 120 20.17 1.55 1.99
CA ALA A 120 19.88 2.96 1.72
C ALA A 120 18.44 3.32 2.14
N LYS A 121 17.46 2.46 1.85
CA LYS A 121 16.07 2.64 2.30
C LYS A 121 15.96 2.67 3.84
N LEU A 122 16.68 1.80 4.54
CA LEU A 122 16.71 1.81 6.00
C LEU A 122 17.28 3.14 6.53
N ASN A 123 18.35 3.64 5.91
CA ASN A 123 18.96 4.91 6.29
C ASN A 123 18.01 6.09 6.00
N GLU A 124 17.36 6.10 4.83
CA GLU A 124 16.32 7.07 4.47
C GLU A 124 15.19 7.10 5.51
N ASN A 125 14.68 5.92 5.90
CA ASN A 125 13.60 5.78 6.87
C ASN A 125 14.04 6.29 8.26
N LYS A 126 15.27 5.98 8.71
CA LYS A 126 15.84 6.53 9.95
C LYS A 126 15.91 8.06 9.90
N VAL A 127 16.34 8.64 8.78
CA VAL A 127 16.40 10.10 8.58
C VAL A 127 15.01 10.73 8.59
N LEU A 128 14.00 10.06 8.05
CA LEU A 128 12.61 10.51 8.10
C LEU A 128 12.09 10.54 9.56
N VAL A 129 12.33 9.49 10.33
CA VAL A 129 11.99 9.43 11.77
C VAL A 129 12.68 10.55 12.54
N ASP A 130 14.00 10.73 12.34
CA ASP A 130 14.78 11.80 12.97
C ASP A 130 14.23 13.20 12.64
N SER A 131 13.82 13.41 11.39
CA SER A 131 13.30 14.69 10.91
C SER A 131 11.96 15.03 11.56
N LEU A 132 11.08 14.04 11.72
CA LEU A 132 9.81 14.17 12.45
C LEU A 132 9.99 14.43 13.95
N ASN A 133 11.17 14.12 14.50
CA ASN A 133 11.53 14.41 15.89
C ASN A 133 12.28 15.75 16.06
N GLY A 134 12.34 16.57 15.00
CA GLY A 134 12.84 17.96 15.07
C GLY A 134 14.20 18.21 14.40
N ASN A 135 14.88 17.18 13.89
CA ASN A 135 16.24 17.33 13.34
C ASN A 135 16.29 17.88 11.89
N LYS A 136 15.14 18.19 11.28
CA LYS A 136 14.96 18.80 9.93
C LYS A 136 16.01 18.39 8.87
N LYS A 137 16.21 17.08 8.66
CA LYS A 137 17.18 16.53 7.69
C LYS A 137 16.56 16.21 6.33
N LEU A 138 15.70 17.08 5.80
CA LEU A 138 14.98 16.82 4.53
C LEU A 138 15.93 16.67 3.34
N ASP A 139 16.99 17.48 3.26
CA ASP A 139 17.95 17.40 2.16
C ASP A 139 18.74 16.08 2.19
N LEU A 140 19.03 15.52 3.37
CA LEU A 140 19.63 14.20 3.52
C LEU A 140 18.65 13.08 3.11
N PHE A 141 17.36 13.20 3.45
CA PHE A 141 16.34 12.28 2.96
C PHE A 141 16.30 12.27 1.42
N VAL A 142 16.34 13.46 0.80
CA VAL A 142 16.35 13.61 -0.66
C VAL A 142 17.64 13.05 -1.26
N SER A 143 18.82 13.27 -0.65
CA SER A 143 20.08 12.75 -1.19
C SER A 143 20.16 11.23 -1.17
N ILE A 144 19.68 10.58 -0.11
CA ILE A 144 19.61 9.12 -0.03
C ILE A 144 18.63 8.57 -1.09
N ARG A 145 17.47 9.21 -1.25
CA ARG A 145 16.49 8.78 -2.26
C ARG A 145 17.00 9.00 -3.70
N ASN A 146 17.78 10.05 -3.95
CA ASN A 146 18.51 10.24 -5.21
C ASN A 146 19.60 9.18 -5.43
N TYR A 147 20.33 8.79 -4.38
CA TYR A 147 21.27 7.67 -4.44
C TYR A 147 20.57 6.36 -4.82
N ARG A 148 19.43 6.07 -4.19
CA ARG A 148 18.62 4.88 -4.53
C ARG A 148 18.13 4.92 -5.97
N TYR A 149 17.67 6.07 -6.45
CA TYR A 149 17.31 6.22 -7.87
C TYR A 149 18.48 5.91 -8.81
N LYS A 150 19.71 6.34 -8.49
CA LYS A 150 20.91 5.98 -9.27
C LYS A 150 21.19 4.48 -9.23
N LEU A 151 20.91 3.82 -8.12
CA LEU A 151 21.19 2.39 -7.90
C LEU A 151 20.18 1.46 -8.58
N ILE A 152 18.87 1.76 -8.47
CA ILE A 152 17.79 0.87 -8.96
C ILE A 152 16.98 1.46 -10.13
N GLY A 153 17.37 2.63 -10.62
CA GLY A 153 16.75 3.28 -11.76
C GLY A 153 15.27 3.59 -11.53
N THR A 154 14.47 3.42 -12.58
CA THR A 154 13.04 3.74 -12.58
C THR A 154 12.20 2.80 -11.72
N ASN A 155 12.76 1.70 -11.19
CA ASN A 155 12.01 0.76 -10.36
C ASN A 155 11.50 1.40 -9.06
N ILE A 156 12.18 2.45 -8.57
CA ILE A 156 11.75 3.23 -7.41
C ILE A 156 10.49 4.06 -7.68
N ILE A 157 10.11 4.30 -8.94
CA ILE A 157 8.95 5.15 -9.26
C ILE A 157 7.65 4.54 -8.73
N ASN A 158 7.51 3.20 -8.77
CA ASN A 158 6.31 2.56 -8.21
C ASN A 158 6.25 2.70 -6.68
N GLU A 159 7.38 2.79 -5.98
CA GLU A 159 7.41 3.12 -4.56
C GLU A 159 6.83 4.52 -4.31
N TYR A 160 7.22 5.52 -5.10
CA TYR A 160 6.69 6.88 -4.99
C TYR A 160 5.20 6.96 -5.35
N LYS A 161 4.74 6.15 -6.30
CA LYS A 161 3.33 6.02 -6.67
C LYS A 161 2.52 5.41 -5.53
N THR A 162 3.00 4.33 -4.93
CA THR A 162 2.38 3.76 -3.73
C THR A 162 2.32 4.79 -2.60
N GLU A 163 3.42 5.49 -2.31
CA GLU A 163 3.42 6.57 -1.31
C GLU A 163 2.41 7.66 -1.68
N THR A 164 2.28 8.01 -2.96
CA THR A 164 1.32 9.03 -3.41
C THR A 164 -0.13 8.62 -3.19
N ILE A 165 -0.50 7.39 -3.53
CA ILE A 165 -1.89 6.93 -3.42
C ILE A 165 -2.20 6.54 -1.98
N GLU A 166 -1.46 5.57 -1.46
CA GLU A 166 -1.73 4.93 -0.18
C GLU A 166 -1.19 5.75 0.97
N GLY A 167 -0.01 6.34 0.80
CA GLY A 167 0.58 7.21 1.83
C GLY A 167 -0.25 8.47 2.08
N THR A 168 -0.93 9.02 1.07
CA THR A 168 -1.87 10.15 1.30
C THR A 168 -3.16 9.68 1.98
N ALA A 169 -3.69 8.51 1.61
CA ALA A 169 -4.84 7.91 2.30
C ALA A 169 -4.52 7.59 3.78
N GLU A 170 -3.32 7.08 4.06
CA GLU A 170 -2.81 6.86 5.42
C GLU A 170 -2.52 8.17 6.17
N TYR A 171 -2.05 9.21 5.49
CA TYR A 171 -1.96 10.55 6.09
C TYR A 171 -3.35 11.05 6.51
N VAL A 172 -4.35 10.89 5.64
CA VAL A 172 -5.73 11.26 5.93
C VAL A 172 -6.32 10.44 7.08
N PHE A 173 -6.03 9.14 7.15
CA PHE A 173 -6.31 8.29 8.31
C PHE A 173 -5.75 8.92 9.60
N LEU A 174 -4.48 9.32 9.61
CA LEU A 174 -3.82 9.88 10.79
C LEU A 174 -4.44 11.21 11.21
N VAL A 175 -4.75 12.10 10.26
CA VAL A 175 -5.38 13.40 10.56
C VAL A 175 -6.81 13.22 11.08
N ALA A 176 -7.58 12.29 10.50
CA ALA A 176 -8.90 11.93 11.00
C ALA A 176 -8.82 11.35 12.43
N LEU A 177 -7.90 10.42 12.66
CA LEU A 177 -7.69 9.83 13.98
C LEU A 177 -7.30 10.88 15.02
N LYS A 178 -6.52 11.89 14.64
CA LYS A 178 -6.17 13.01 15.51
C LYS A 178 -7.38 13.83 15.96
N GLN A 179 -8.36 14.05 15.07
CA GLN A 179 -9.62 14.71 15.42
C GLN A 179 -10.51 13.84 16.34
N LEU A 180 -10.45 12.50 16.20
CA LEU A 180 -11.23 11.56 17.02
C LEU A 180 -10.61 11.32 18.40
N SER A 181 -9.30 11.12 18.45
CA SER A 181 -8.52 10.80 19.63
C SER A 181 -7.03 11.09 19.41
N ASN A 182 -6.55 12.17 20.04
CA ASN A 182 -5.14 12.55 19.93
C ASN A 182 -4.19 11.47 20.49
N ASP A 183 -4.57 10.76 21.55
CA ASP A 183 -3.74 9.70 22.14
C ASP A 183 -3.55 8.53 21.17
N LYS A 184 -4.63 8.07 20.53
CA LYS A 184 -4.57 7.01 19.50
C LYS A 184 -3.80 7.45 18.27
N TYR A 185 -3.91 8.71 17.88
CA TYR A 185 -3.09 9.29 16.82
C TYR A 185 -1.60 9.22 17.16
N LEU A 186 -1.20 9.66 18.36
CA LEU A 186 0.20 9.61 18.79
C LEU A 186 0.72 8.18 18.83
N GLU A 187 -0.06 7.25 19.38
CA GLU A 187 0.27 5.82 19.37
C GLU A 187 0.46 5.29 17.95
N ARG A 188 -0.45 5.61 17.03
CA ARG A 188 -0.35 5.16 15.64
C ARG A 188 0.87 5.73 14.92
N VAL A 189 1.18 7.01 15.13
CA VAL A 189 2.39 7.63 14.55
C VAL A 189 3.65 6.93 15.06
N LEU A 190 3.71 6.54 16.34
CA LEU A 190 4.83 5.77 16.89
C LEU A 190 4.95 4.40 16.21
N ILE A 191 3.83 3.68 16.05
CA ILE A 191 3.80 2.40 15.33
C ILE A 191 4.32 2.55 13.90
N TYR A 192 3.95 3.63 13.19
CA TYR A 192 4.43 3.85 11.82
C TYR A 192 5.94 4.11 11.80
N LYS A 193 6.45 4.90 12.75
CA LYS A 193 7.89 5.16 12.88
C LYS A 193 8.67 3.86 13.13
N GLU A 194 8.17 2.99 14.01
CA GLU A 194 8.75 1.68 14.30
C GLU A 194 8.71 0.75 13.08
N ASN A 195 7.59 0.71 12.37
CA ASN A 195 7.42 -0.10 11.18
C ASN A 195 8.44 0.25 10.08
N ILE A 196 8.66 1.54 9.80
CA ILE A 196 9.56 1.93 8.70
C ILE A 196 11.04 1.64 8.99
N ILE A 197 11.44 1.48 10.25
CA ILE A 197 12.81 1.10 10.61
C ILE A 197 12.95 -0.40 10.93
N ASN A 198 11.84 -1.16 10.89
CA ASN A 198 11.86 -2.59 11.10
C ASN A 198 12.55 -3.30 9.92
N MET A 199 13.68 -3.94 10.20
CA MET A 199 14.49 -4.61 9.18
C MET A 199 13.77 -5.78 8.49
N ASN A 200 12.74 -6.39 9.10
CA ASN A 200 11.95 -7.43 8.43
C ASN A 200 10.97 -6.82 7.42
N LEU A 201 10.45 -5.62 7.70
CA LEU A 201 9.47 -4.96 6.85
C LEU A 201 10.11 -4.21 5.67
N ILE A 202 11.40 -3.84 5.77
CA ILE A 202 12.12 -3.08 4.74
C ILE A 202 12.11 -3.74 3.35
N PHE A 203 11.92 -5.06 3.30
CA PHE A 203 11.89 -5.85 2.07
C PHE A 203 10.50 -5.94 1.43
N ASP A 204 9.44 -5.55 2.14
CA ASP A 204 8.07 -5.45 1.63
C ASP A 204 7.82 -3.99 1.18
N ILE A 205 8.28 -3.67 -0.03
CA ILE A 205 8.21 -2.32 -0.59
C ILE A 205 6.76 -1.84 -0.68
N ARG A 206 5.81 -2.71 -1.05
CA ARG A 206 4.41 -2.33 -1.18
C ARG A 206 3.85 -1.89 0.18
N ARG A 207 4.04 -2.71 1.22
CA ARG A 207 3.50 -2.44 2.57
C ARG A 207 4.20 -1.29 3.26
N ILE A 208 5.54 -1.24 3.20
CA ILE A 208 6.27 -0.19 3.91
C ILE A 208 6.00 1.20 3.34
N SER A 209 5.67 1.31 2.04
CA SER A 209 5.35 2.59 1.39
C SER A 209 4.08 3.27 1.90
N TYR A 210 3.13 2.52 2.48
CA TYR A 210 2.00 3.11 3.21
C TYR A 210 2.50 3.99 4.34
N TYR A 211 3.31 3.40 5.22
CA TYR A 211 3.85 4.06 6.41
C TYR A 211 4.85 5.16 6.07
N VAL A 212 5.77 4.90 5.13
CA VAL A 212 6.76 5.91 4.68
C VAL A 212 6.05 7.10 4.07
N GLY A 213 5.06 6.87 3.19
CA GLY A 213 4.29 7.94 2.57
C GLY A 213 3.56 8.77 3.62
N ALA A 214 2.81 8.14 4.54
CA ALA A 214 2.07 8.83 5.60
C ALA A 214 2.98 9.74 6.45
N LEU A 215 4.12 9.21 6.89
CA LEU A 215 5.12 9.94 7.69
C LEU A 215 5.81 11.05 6.89
N TYR A 216 6.04 10.83 5.59
CA TYR A 216 6.55 11.86 4.70
C TYR A 216 5.57 13.03 4.57
N TYR A 217 4.28 12.77 4.36
CA TYR A 217 3.25 13.83 4.31
C TYR A 217 3.09 14.57 5.63
N LEU A 218 3.16 13.87 6.77
CA LEU A 218 3.22 14.55 8.08
C LEU A 218 4.43 15.49 8.18
N LEU A 219 5.60 15.06 7.70
CA LEU A 219 6.79 15.90 7.70
C LEU A 219 6.60 17.13 6.79
N LEU A 220 6.02 16.96 5.60
CA LEU A 220 5.73 18.07 4.69
C LEU A 220 4.79 19.09 5.32
N ASP A 221 3.71 18.61 5.94
CA ASP A 221 2.70 19.42 6.63
C ASP A 221 3.33 20.21 7.80
N GLN A 222 4.14 19.55 8.63
CA GLN A 222 4.90 20.19 9.72
C GLN A 222 5.87 21.28 9.26
N ASN A 223 6.34 21.20 8.01
CA ASN A 223 7.23 22.20 7.42
C ASN A 223 6.49 23.23 6.54
N GLY A 224 5.14 23.20 6.53
CA GLY A 224 4.32 24.15 5.77
C GLY A 224 4.46 23.99 4.25
N ILE A 225 4.80 22.80 3.76
CA ILE A 225 4.87 22.52 2.33
C ILE A 225 3.46 22.22 1.83
N ASP A 226 2.96 23.03 0.91
CA ASP A 226 1.62 22.89 0.33
C ASP A 226 1.56 21.78 -0.73
N PHE A 227 1.56 20.52 -0.29
CA PHE A 227 1.40 19.37 -1.18
C PHE A 227 -0.06 19.05 -1.52
N LYS A 228 -1.02 19.58 -0.75
CA LYS A 228 -2.45 19.30 -0.92
C LYS A 228 -3.05 20.04 -2.12
N SER A 229 -2.42 21.12 -2.59
CA SER A 229 -2.80 21.84 -3.81
C SER A 229 -2.38 21.15 -5.11
N PHE A 230 -1.55 20.10 -5.04
CA PHE A 230 -1.13 19.38 -6.24
C PHE A 230 -2.28 18.64 -6.89
N SER A 231 -2.36 18.76 -8.22
CA SER A 231 -3.41 18.10 -9.00
C SER A 231 -3.32 16.57 -8.92
N PHE A 232 -4.45 15.93 -8.60
CA PHE A 232 -4.63 14.47 -8.72
C PHE A 232 -4.38 13.96 -10.15
N LYS A 233 -4.58 14.81 -11.16
CA LYS A 233 -4.36 14.47 -12.58
C LYS A 233 -2.90 14.58 -13.01
N SER A 234 -1.99 14.95 -12.10
CA SER A 234 -0.56 15.01 -12.38
C SER A 234 -0.03 13.63 -12.80
N LYS A 235 0.86 13.60 -13.78
CA LYS A 235 1.63 12.38 -14.13
C LYS A 235 2.80 12.13 -13.17
N ARG A 236 3.25 13.17 -12.46
CA ARG A 236 4.35 13.11 -11.49
C ARG A 236 3.78 12.83 -10.10
N THR A 237 4.45 11.94 -9.38
CA THR A 237 4.20 11.66 -7.96
C THR A 237 4.44 12.90 -7.10
N VAL A 238 3.90 12.92 -5.88
CA VAL A 238 4.10 14.08 -4.99
C VAL A 238 5.57 14.28 -4.66
N TYR A 239 6.30 13.20 -4.37
CA TYR A 239 7.75 13.28 -4.17
C TYR A 239 8.44 13.91 -5.38
N GLU A 240 8.09 13.51 -6.60
CA GLU A 240 8.68 14.10 -7.79
C GLU A 240 8.34 15.59 -7.97
N LEU A 241 7.18 16.05 -7.54
CA LEU A 241 6.80 17.47 -7.61
C LEU A 241 7.57 18.32 -6.60
N ILE A 242 7.96 17.74 -5.47
CA ILE A 242 8.65 18.45 -4.37
C ILE A 242 10.17 18.35 -4.46
N LYS A 243 10.70 17.24 -5.00
CA LYS A 243 12.14 16.94 -4.92
C LYS A 243 13.00 18.09 -5.43
N ARG A 244 14.10 18.34 -4.72
CA ARG A 244 15.14 19.28 -5.10
C ARG A 244 16.25 18.53 -5.83
N ASN A 245 16.71 19.07 -6.95
CA ASN A 245 17.77 18.44 -7.74
C ASN A 245 19.17 18.73 -7.19
N GLU A 246 19.32 19.82 -6.43
CA GLU A 246 20.60 20.25 -5.86
C GLU A 246 20.65 19.91 -4.36
N VAL A 247 21.09 18.69 -4.06
CA VAL A 247 21.42 18.24 -2.70
C VAL A 247 22.79 17.56 -2.72
N GLU A 248 23.51 17.60 -1.59
CA GLU A 248 24.79 16.91 -1.45
C GLU A 248 24.68 15.42 -1.77
N SER A 249 25.75 14.82 -2.31
CA SER A 249 25.75 13.39 -2.63
C SER A 249 25.79 12.54 -1.37
N TYR A 250 25.09 11.41 -1.41
CA TYR A 250 25.14 10.39 -0.37
C TYR A 250 26.16 9.32 -0.76
N ASP A 251 27.36 9.37 -0.17
CA ASP A 251 28.50 8.54 -0.60
C ASP A 251 29.00 7.53 0.45
N ASN A 252 28.43 7.54 1.66
CA ASN A 252 28.90 6.70 2.78
C ASN A 252 27.88 5.61 3.17
N LEU A 253 27.58 4.70 2.24
CA LEU A 253 26.72 3.55 2.54
C LEU A 253 27.50 2.48 3.31
N VAL A 254 27.11 2.24 4.57
CA VAL A 254 27.59 1.11 5.38
C VAL A 254 26.47 0.10 5.52
N ILE A 255 26.74 -1.14 5.13
CA ILE A 255 25.80 -2.25 5.26
C ILE A 255 25.79 -2.76 6.70
N ASP A 256 24.62 -2.71 7.32
CA ASP A 256 24.35 -3.26 8.64
C ASP A 256 24.46 -4.80 8.58
N SER A 257 25.22 -5.38 9.51
CA SER A 257 25.43 -6.83 9.54
C SER A 257 24.14 -7.60 9.82
N GLU A 258 23.25 -7.05 10.64
CA GLU A 258 21.96 -7.67 10.94
C GLU A 258 21.06 -7.65 9.70
N LEU A 259 20.98 -6.52 9.00
CA LEU A 259 20.21 -6.41 7.76
C LEU A 259 20.71 -7.41 6.71
N LYS A 260 22.02 -7.59 6.59
CA LYS A 260 22.63 -8.57 5.68
C LYS A 260 22.23 -10.01 6.02
N VAL A 261 22.17 -10.36 7.31
CA VAL A 261 21.72 -11.69 7.75
C VAL A 261 20.26 -11.91 7.36
N ILE A 262 19.37 -10.98 7.71
CA ILE A 262 17.93 -11.09 7.42
C ILE A 262 17.68 -11.15 5.90
N PHE A 263 18.42 -10.36 5.11
CA PHE A 263 18.34 -10.41 3.65
C PHE A 263 18.70 -11.79 3.09
N ASN A 264 19.80 -12.39 3.57
CA ASN A 264 20.21 -13.73 3.11
C ASN A 264 19.18 -14.80 3.50
N GLU A 265 18.60 -14.70 4.69
CA GLU A 265 17.53 -15.60 5.15
C GLU A 265 16.27 -15.46 4.29
N LEU A 266 15.87 -14.24 3.94
CA LEU A 266 14.74 -13.98 3.05
C LEU A 266 14.95 -14.61 1.66
N VAL A 267 16.13 -14.40 1.07
CA VAL A 267 16.50 -14.97 -0.24
C VAL A 267 16.48 -16.49 -0.18
N LEU A 268 17.03 -17.09 0.89
CA LEU A 268 17.02 -18.53 1.09
C LEU A 268 15.60 -19.08 1.25
N LYS A 269 14.75 -18.41 2.05
CA LYS A 269 13.34 -18.78 2.24
C LYS A 269 12.57 -18.77 0.93
N ARG A 270 12.73 -17.73 0.11
CA ARG A 270 12.11 -17.64 -1.23
C ARG A 270 12.58 -18.77 -2.15
N LYS A 271 13.89 -19.04 -2.20
CA LYS A 271 14.47 -20.15 -2.96
C LYS A 271 13.92 -21.51 -2.53
N MET A 272 13.87 -21.76 -1.21
CA MET A 272 13.33 -23.01 -0.66
C MET A 272 11.85 -23.17 -1.01
N LYS A 273 11.05 -22.10 -0.91
CA LYS A 273 9.62 -22.12 -1.28
C LYS A 273 9.44 -22.49 -2.76
N VAL A 274 10.24 -21.91 -3.66
CA VAL A 274 10.24 -22.31 -5.09
C VAL A 274 10.56 -23.78 -5.26
N ASN A 275 11.60 -24.30 -4.59
CA ASN A 275 11.98 -25.71 -4.69
C ASN A 275 10.91 -26.67 -4.15
N VAL A 276 10.14 -26.27 -3.14
CA VAL A 276 9.00 -27.05 -2.65
C VAL A 276 7.90 -27.10 -3.72
N PHE A 277 7.51 -25.94 -4.26
CA PHE A 277 6.42 -25.88 -5.25
C PHE A 277 6.76 -26.58 -6.56
N LYS A 278 8.03 -26.57 -6.98
CA LYS A 278 8.49 -27.33 -8.17
C LYS A 278 8.27 -28.84 -8.08
N LYS A 279 8.01 -29.39 -6.89
CA LYS A 279 7.71 -30.81 -6.66
C LYS A 279 6.21 -31.11 -6.65
N LEU A 280 5.36 -30.09 -6.66
CA LEU A 280 3.90 -30.24 -6.70
C LEU A 280 3.41 -30.51 -8.13
N GLU A 281 2.10 -30.68 -8.27
CA GLU A 281 1.49 -30.94 -9.57
C GLU A 281 1.72 -29.75 -10.50
N LYS A 282 2.30 -30.02 -11.66
CA LYS A 282 2.58 -29.03 -12.70
C LYS A 282 1.44 -29.01 -13.70
N THR A 283 0.89 -27.82 -13.97
CA THR A 283 -0.02 -27.60 -15.10
C THR A 283 0.63 -26.67 -16.12
N ASP A 284 0.95 -27.20 -17.30
CA ASP A 284 1.37 -26.40 -18.45
C ASP A 284 0.15 -25.70 -19.07
N LEU A 285 0.29 -24.41 -19.39
CA LEU A 285 -0.77 -23.67 -20.06
C LEU A 285 -0.60 -23.80 -21.59
N ASN A 286 -1.71 -24.03 -22.29
CA ASN A 286 -1.71 -24.16 -23.74
C ASN A 286 -1.33 -22.87 -24.48
N THR A 287 -1.46 -21.72 -23.80
CA THR A 287 -1.05 -20.40 -24.30
C THR A 287 -0.47 -19.56 -23.15
N LYS A 288 0.19 -18.46 -23.48
CA LYS A 288 0.73 -17.50 -22.50
C LYS A 288 -0.40 -16.67 -21.87
N TYR A 289 -0.57 -16.76 -20.55
CA TYR A 289 -1.62 -16.05 -19.83
C TYR A 289 -1.12 -14.75 -19.20
N GLN A 290 -2.01 -13.79 -18.99
CA GLN A 290 -1.77 -12.61 -18.16
C GLN A 290 -2.27 -12.83 -16.74
N ILE A 291 -1.64 -12.16 -15.78
CA ILE A 291 -2.19 -12.01 -14.43
C ILE A 291 -3.25 -10.90 -14.50
N LYS A 292 -4.48 -11.19 -14.06
CA LYS A 292 -5.64 -10.29 -14.14
C LYS A 292 -6.20 -9.89 -12.77
N GLY A 293 -5.92 -10.67 -11.73
CA GLY A 293 -6.35 -10.38 -10.36
C GLY A 293 -5.48 -11.13 -9.37
N TYR A 294 -5.15 -10.49 -8.26
CA TYR A 294 -4.21 -11.02 -7.27
C TYR A 294 -4.30 -10.21 -5.97
N ASP A 295 -3.73 -10.77 -4.91
CA ASP A 295 -3.50 -10.09 -3.63
C ASP A 295 -2.05 -9.55 -3.58
N PRO A 296 -1.82 -8.24 -3.82
CA PRO A 296 -0.47 -7.67 -3.89
C PRO A 296 0.32 -7.80 -2.59
N MET A 297 -0.34 -7.95 -1.45
CA MET A 297 0.29 -7.95 -0.13
C MET A 297 0.88 -9.30 0.25
N ASN A 298 0.56 -10.35 -0.52
CA ASN A 298 0.87 -11.74 -0.19
C ASN A 298 1.51 -12.48 -1.37
N MET A 299 2.38 -11.76 -2.08
CA MET A 299 3.12 -12.25 -3.23
C MET A 299 4.62 -11.95 -3.10
N PHE A 300 5.44 -12.78 -3.74
CA PHE A 300 6.84 -12.47 -3.97
C PHE A 300 7.35 -13.06 -5.27
N MET A 301 8.38 -12.44 -5.84
CA MET A 301 9.14 -12.98 -6.97
C MET A 301 10.46 -13.61 -6.50
N TYR A 302 10.85 -14.68 -7.19
CA TYR A 302 12.20 -15.23 -7.15
C TYR A 302 12.58 -15.75 -8.55
N ASN A 303 13.51 -15.06 -9.21
CA ASN A 303 13.90 -15.29 -10.60
C ASN A 303 12.71 -15.22 -11.58
N GLU A 304 12.36 -16.34 -12.23
CA GLU A 304 11.22 -16.46 -13.16
C GLU A 304 9.97 -17.02 -12.49
N TYR A 305 9.92 -17.02 -11.15
CA TYR A 305 8.81 -17.55 -10.39
C TYR A 305 8.12 -16.48 -9.56
N ILE A 306 6.78 -16.49 -9.57
CA ILE A 306 5.94 -15.67 -8.69
C ILE A 306 5.16 -16.60 -7.77
N PHE A 307 5.34 -16.42 -6.47
CA PHE A 307 4.50 -17.07 -5.48
C PHE A 307 3.32 -16.18 -5.11
N CYS A 308 2.14 -16.78 -4.96
CA CYS A 308 0.97 -16.16 -4.36
C CYS A 308 0.41 -17.11 -3.28
N SER A 309 0.10 -16.61 -2.08
CA SER A 309 -0.40 -17.46 -0.99
C SER A 309 -1.92 -17.59 -0.91
N HIS A 310 -2.69 -16.66 -1.48
CA HIS A 310 -4.15 -16.61 -1.31
C HIS A 310 -4.87 -16.96 -2.60
N PHE A 311 -4.91 -16.01 -3.55
CA PHE A 311 -5.59 -16.22 -4.82
C PHE A 311 -4.87 -15.55 -5.97
N ILE A 312 -5.04 -16.12 -7.17
CA ILE A 312 -4.65 -15.48 -8.41
C ILE A 312 -5.64 -15.80 -9.52
N LEU A 313 -5.95 -14.79 -10.33
CA LEU A 313 -6.72 -14.90 -11.55
C LEU A 313 -5.75 -14.72 -12.72
N ILE A 314 -5.58 -15.77 -13.51
CA ILE A 314 -4.78 -15.74 -14.73
C ILE A 314 -5.68 -15.99 -15.94
N GLY A 315 -5.38 -15.43 -17.10
CA GLY A 315 -6.20 -15.67 -18.28
C GLY A 315 -5.74 -14.98 -19.55
N ASN A 316 -6.49 -15.22 -20.62
CA ASN A 316 -6.41 -14.53 -21.91
C ASN A 316 -7.80 -13.99 -22.27
N GLU A 317 -8.04 -13.57 -23.52
CA GLU A 317 -9.36 -13.04 -23.93
C GLU A 317 -10.48 -14.10 -23.95
N LYS A 318 -10.12 -15.39 -24.04
CA LYS A 318 -11.05 -16.50 -24.22
C LYS A 318 -11.38 -17.22 -22.91
N GLU A 319 -10.41 -17.30 -22.00
CA GLU A 319 -10.53 -18.08 -20.77
C GLU A 319 -9.81 -17.42 -19.59
N ASN A 320 -10.37 -17.64 -18.40
CA ASN A 320 -9.79 -17.24 -17.13
C ASN A 320 -9.73 -18.46 -16.20
N ILE A 321 -8.65 -18.58 -15.44
CA ILE A 321 -8.46 -19.59 -14.40
C ILE A 321 -8.31 -18.85 -13.08
N TYR A 322 -9.26 -19.09 -12.18
CA TYR A 322 -9.19 -18.63 -10.80
C TYR A 322 -8.59 -19.73 -9.91
N ILE A 323 -7.51 -19.41 -9.21
CA ILE A 323 -6.82 -20.30 -8.28
C ILE A 323 -6.94 -19.67 -6.90
N ASN A 324 -7.70 -20.30 -5.99
CA ASN A 324 -7.96 -19.81 -4.64
C ASN A 324 -7.19 -20.60 -3.58
N GLN A 325 -5.89 -20.80 -3.81
CA GLN A 325 -4.98 -21.49 -2.91
C GLN A 325 -3.54 -21.04 -3.19
N PRO A 326 -2.57 -21.34 -2.30
CA PRO A 326 -1.16 -21.09 -2.58
C PRO A 326 -0.72 -21.71 -3.91
N VAL A 327 -0.06 -20.92 -4.75
CA VAL A 327 0.37 -21.31 -6.09
C VAL A 327 1.70 -20.67 -6.44
N MET A 328 2.50 -21.39 -7.21
CA MET A 328 3.71 -20.86 -7.84
C MET A 328 3.48 -20.75 -9.35
N LEU A 329 3.68 -19.56 -9.89
CA LEU A 329 3.65 -19.30 -11.33
C LEU A 329 5.07 -19.31 -11.88
N GLU A 330 5.28 -19.93 -13.03
CA GLU A 330 6.47 -19.70 -13.84
C GLU A 330 6.12 -18.74 -14.97
N ILE A 331 6.97 -17.73 -15.17
CA ILE A 331 6.70 -16.63 -16.09
C ILE A 331 7.79 -16.41 -17.12
N GLU A 332 7.45 -15.69 -18.18
CA GLU A 332 8.37 -15.07 -19.13
C GLU A 332 8.17 -13.56 -19.13
N LYS A 333 9.24 -12.80 -19.47
CA LYS A 333 9.29 -11.33 -19.35
C LYS A 333 9.47 -10.58 -20.67
N GLU A 334 9.67 -11.26 -21.80
CA GLU A 334 10.04 -10.63 -23.08
C GLU A 334 9.02 -9.58 -23.60
N ASN A 335 7.76 -9.63 -23.15
CA ASN A 335 6.71 -8.66 -23.51
C ASN A 335 5.73 -8.44 -22.34
N GLY A 336 6.29 -8.10 -21.18
CA GLY A 336 5.57 -8.06 -19.90
C GLY A 336 5.45 -9.44 -19.26
N ILE A 337 4.85 -9.51 -18.08
CA ILE A 337 4.71 -10.76 -17.33
C ILE A 337 3.67 -11.65 -18.00
N LYS A 338 4.13 -12.82 -18.48
CA LYS A 338 3.29 -13.85 -19.05
C LYS A 338 3.49 -15.16 -18.30
N VAL A 339 2.39 -15.76 -17.85
CA VAL A 339 2.39 -17.04 -17.15
C VAL A 339 2.41 -18.17 -18.17
N ILE A 340 3.36 -19.09 -18.05
CA ILE A 340 3.50 -20.26 -18.95
C ILE A 340 3.07 -21.57 -18.29
N ARG A 341 3.19 -21.65 -16.97
CA ARG A 341 2.72 -22.79 -16.17
C ARG A 341 2.55 -22.41 -14.71
N TYR A 342 1.89 -23.26 -13.96
CA TYR A 342 1.80 -23.13 -12.51
C TYR A 342 1.99 -24.47 -11.79
N PHE A 343 2.31 -24.39 -10.49
CA PHE A 343 2.49 -25.53 -9.59
C PHE A 343 1.57 -25.36 -8.37
N LYS A 344 0.79 -26.39 -8.03
CA LYS A 344 -0.15 -26.34 -6.89
C LYS A 344 -0.44 -27.71 -6.28
#